data_AF-A0A803MZX1-F1
#
_entry.id   AF-A0A803MZX1-F1
#
_cell.length_a   1.000
_cell.length_b   1.000
_cell.length_c   1.000
_cell.angle_alpha   90.00
_cell.angle_beta   90.00
_cell.angle_gamma   90.00
#
_symmetry.space_group_name_H-M   'P 1'
#
loop_
_entity.id
_entity.type
_entity.pdbx_description
1 polymer ?
#
loop_
_entity_poly.entity_id
_entity_poly.type
_entity_poly.pdbx_seq_one_letter_code
_entity_poly.pdbx_strand_id
1 'polypeptide(L)' 'MLFFKYEDLIENPSFHLNKLAEFITQEEENEGVIKKIVDFCSINNLKELEINKNASLGKIFENRTFFRNGHVISVIP' A
#
# COMPACT_ATOMS: atom_id res chain seq x y z
N MET A 1 -20.27 0.03 -3.08
CA MET A 1 -19.40 0.19 -1.90
C MET A 1 -18.37 -0.92 -1.93
N LEU A 2 -17.09 -0.58 -2.03
CA LEU A 2 -15.98 -1.54 -2.03
C LEU A 2 -15.38 -1.60 -0.62
N PHE A 3 -15.05 -2.80 -0.15
CA PHE A 3 -14.48 -3.03 1.17
C PHE A 3 -13.29 -3.97 1.07
N PHE A 4 -12.19 -3.63 1.76
CA PHE A 4 -10.97 -4.43 1.84
C PHE A 4 -10.56 -4.68 3.28
N LYS A 5 -9.92 -5.82 3.51
CA LYS A 5 -9.19 -6.11 4.74
C LYS A 5 -7.70 -5.89 4.49
N TYR A 6 -6.99 -5.42 5.51
CA TYR A 6 -5.56 -5.15 5.39
C TYR A 6 -4.77 -6.42 5.08
N GLU A 7 -5.16 -7.53 5.69
CA GLU A 7 -4.52 -8.84 5.52
C GLU A 7 -4.60 -9.30 4.07
N ASP A 8 -5.80 -9.22 3.47
CA ASP A 8 -6.02 -9.61 2.08
C ASP A 8 -5.21 -8.73 1.11
N LEU A 9 -5.09 -7.42 1.40
CA LEU A 9 -4.27 -6.48 0.60
C LEU A 9 -2.78 -6.85 0.60
N ILE A 10 -2.27 -7.39 1.70
CA ILE A 10 -0.87 -7.82 1.81
C ILE A 10 -0.68 -9.19 1.15
N GLU A 11 -1.66 -10.09 1.27
CA GLU A 11 -1.58 -11.45 0.68
C GLU A 11 -1.61 -11.42 -0.85
N ASN A 12 -2.49 -10.61 -1.46
CA ASN A 12 -2.61 -10.54 -2.91
C ASN A 12 -2.85 -9.11 -3.45
N PRO A 13 -1.83 -8.24 -3.35
CA PRO A 13 -1.98 -6.81 -3.66
C PRO A 13 -2.43 -6.55 -5.11
N SER A 14 -1.94 -7.33 -6.08
CA SER A 14 -2.31 -7.15 -7.50
C SER A 14 -3.80 -7.43 -7.74
N PHE A 15 -4.35 -8.50 -7.16
CA PHE A 15 -5.76 -8.82 -7.29
C PHE A 15 -6.66 -7.74 -6.69
N HIS A 16 -6.33 -7.29 -5.48
CA HIS A 16 -7.12 -6.27 -4.80
C HIS A 16 -6.98 -4.90 -5.47
N LEU A 17 -5.81 -4.56 -5.99
CA LEU A 17 -5.63 -3.35 -6.78
C LEU A 17 -6.43 -3.39 -8.08
N ASN A 18 -6.48 -4.53 -8.77
CA ASN A 18 -7.32 -4.66 -9.96
C ASN A 18 -8.81 -4.49 -9.64
N LYS A 19 -9.30 -5.08 -8.54
CA LYS A 19 -10.67 -4.83 -8.04
C LYS A 19 -10.94 -3.36 -7.71
N LEU A 20 -9.94 -2.65 -7.16
CA LEU A 20 -10.07 -1.21 -6.91
C LEU A 20 -10.14 -0.42 -8.21
N ALA A 21 -9.30 -0.75 -9.19
CA ALA A 21 -9.29 -0.13 -10.50
C ALA A 21 -10.65 -0.31 -11.16
N GLU A 22 -11.12 -1.55 -11.31
CA GLU A 22 -12.43 -1.89 -11.88
C GLU A 22 -13.58 -1.15 -11.16
N PHE A 23 -13.53 -1.03 -9.83
CA PHE A 23 -14.54 -0.30 -9.08
C PHE A 23 -14.58 1.21 -9.37
N ILE A 24 -13.43 1.83 -9.67
CA ILE A 24 -13.31 3.27 -9.93
C ILE A 24 -13.53 3.59 -11.41
N THR A 25 -12.90 2.83 -12.31
CA THR A 25 -12.87 3.10 -13.76
C THR A 25 -13.94 2.34 -14.52
N GLN A 26 -14.50 1.27 -13.95
CA GLN A 26 -15.35 0.29 -14.65
C GLN A 26 -14.62 -0.48 -15.77
N GLU A 27 -13.28 -0.49 -15.73
CA GLU A 27 -12.41 -1.17 -16.70
C GLU A 27 -11.30 -1.95 -15.99
N GLU A 28 -10.88 -3.06 -16.58
CA GLU A 28 -9.68 -3.79 -16.12
C GLU A 28 -8.41 -3.04 -16.55
N GLU A 29 -7.44 -2.98 -15.65
CA GLU A 29 -6.17 -2.31 -15.90
C GLU A 29 -5.10 -3.30 -16.40
N ASN A 30 -4.12 -2.80 -17.16
CA ASN A 30 -3.04 -3.64 -17.64
C ASN A 30 -2.24 -4.25 -16.46
N GLU A 31 -2.00 -5.56 -16.48
CA GLU A 31 -1.26 -6.26 -15.42
C GLU A 31 0.13 -5.65 -15.13
N GLY A 32 0.80 -5.13 -16.16
CA GLY A 32 2.07 -4.43 -16.01
C GLY A 32 1.94 -3.07 -15.32
N VAL A 33 0.82 -2.37 -15.48
CA VAL A 33 0.49 -1.14 -14.74
C VAL A 33 0.17 -1.48 -13.28
N ILE A 34 -0.67 -2.49 -13.05
CA ILE A 34 -0.99 -3.00 -11.70
C ILE A 34 0.29 -3.34 -10.94
N LYS A 35 1.20 -4.10 -11.54
CA LYS A 35 2.47 -4.48 -10.91
C LYS A 35 3.32 -3.25 -10.54
N LYS A 36 3.44 -2.26 -11.45
CA LYS A 36 4.19 -1.02 -11.18
C LYS A 36 3.62 -0.25 -10.00
N ILE A 37 2.29 -0.17 -9.90
CA ILE A 37 1.63 0.51 -8.78
C ILE A 37 1.84 -0.27 -7.48
N VAL A 38 1.69 -1.59 -7.48
CA VAL A 38 1.97 -2.44 -6.30
C VAL A 38 3.40 -2.24 -5.81
N ASP A 39 4.37 -2.28 -6.71
CA ASP A 39 5.79 -2.07 -6.36
C ASP A 39 6.02 -0.67 -5.80
N PHE A 40 5.48 0.36 -6.47
CA PHE A 40 5.61 1.77 -6.06
C PHE A 40 4.95 2.05 -4.70
N CYS A 41 3.74 1.54 -4.47
CA CYS A 41 2.97 1.75 -3.25
C CYS A 41 3.31 0.77 -2.13
N SER A 42 4.27 -0.14 -2.35
CA SER A 42 4.68 -1.08 -1.31
C SER A 42 5.23 -0.34 -0.08
N ILE A 43 4.94 -0.86 1.11
CA ILE A 43 5.38 -0.23 2.37
C ILE A 43 6.89 -0.07 2.41
N ASN A 44 7.62 -1.06 1.91
CA ASN A 44 9.08 -1.01 1.81
C ASN A 44 9.53 0.15 0.90
N ASN A 45 8.94 0.30 -0.29
CA ASN A 45 9.31 1.40 -1.18
C ASN A 45 8.94 2.77 -0.59
N LEU A 46 7.71 2.93 -0.10
CA LEU A 46 7.23 4.19 0.46
C LEU A 46 8.05 4.62 1.69
N LYS A 47 8.42 3.67 2.57
CA LYS A 47 9.25 3.94 3.74
C LYS A 47 10.65 4.44 3.37
N GLU A 48 11.17 4.03 2.21
CA GLU A 48 12.50 4.40 1.77
C GLU A 48 12.60 5.75 1.06
N LEU A 49 11.47 6.36 0.67
CA LEU A 49 11.43 7.68 0.06
C LEU A 49 11.98 8.76 1.01
N GLU A 50 12.83 9.65 0.49
CA GLU A 50 13.47 10.74 1.24
C GLU A 50 12.47 11.58 2.07
N ILE A 51 11.32 11.91 1.47
CA ILE A 51 10.27 12.67 2.14
C ILE A 51 9.67 11.90 3.33
N ASN A 52 9.63 10.58 3.27
CA ASN A 52 9.08 9.75 4.34
C ASN A 52 10.12 9.45 5.41
N LYS A 53 11.42 9.47 5.10
CA LYS A 53 12.48 9.32 6.09
C LYS A 53 12.75 10.59 6.87
N ASN A 54 12.82 11.72 6.17
CA ASN A 54 13.50 12.92 6.66
C ASN A 54 12.58 14.14 6.81
N ALA A 55 11.42 14.17 6.15
CA ALA A 55 10.49 15.29 6.30
C ALA A 55 9.59 15.13 7.54
N SER A 56 8.94 16.22 7.91
CA SER A 56 7.99 16.27 9.03
C SER A 56 6.70 16.95 8.60
N LEU A 57 5.58 16.41 9.07
CA LEU A 57 4.29 17.05 8.97
C LEU A 57 4.20 18.16 10.02
N GLY A 58 4.55 19.37 9.59
CA GLY A 58 4.70 20.52 10.49
C GLY A 58 5.86 20.32 11.48
N LYS A 59 5.66 20.74 12.73
CA LYS A 59 6.65 20.58 13.82
C LYS A 59 6.34 19.41 14.77
N ILE A 60 5.33 18.59 14.44
CA ILE A 60 4.70 17.68 15.41
C ILE A 60 5.03 16.22 15.10
N PHE A 61 4.99 15.80 13.83
CA PHE A 61 5.20 14.41 13.45
C PHE A 61 6.27 14.28 12.37
N GLU A 62 7.33 13.53 12.66
CA GLU A 62 8.28 13.08 11.64
C GLU A 62 7.59 12.04 10.75
N ASN A 63 7.73 12.16 9.43
CA ASN A 63 6.99 11.29 8.50
C ASN A 63 7.32 9.80 8.68
N ARG A 64 8.55 9.49 9.12
CA ARG A 64 8.99 8.10 9.34
C ARG A 64 8.13 7.37 10.38
N THR A 65 7.48 8.11 11.27
CA THR A 65 6.64 7.53 12.34
C THR A 65 5.37 6.88 11.80
N PHE A 66 4.90 7.26 10.60
CA PHE A 66 3.77 6.62 9.93
C PHE A 66 4.12 5.23 9.34
N PHE A 67 5.41 4.92 9.16
CA PHE A 67 5.88 3.71 8.49
C PHE A 67 6.59 2.77 9.46
N ARG A 68 5.83 1.96 10.20
CA ARG A 68 6.37 0.89 11.07
C ARG A 68 6.78 -0.34 10.24
N ASN A 69 6.29 -1.53 10.58
CA ASN A 69 6.67 -2.77 9.90
C ASN A 69 5.72 -3.13 8.76
N GLY A 70 4.45 -2.72 8.83
CA GLY A 70 3.50 -3.00 7.74
C GLY A 70 3.18 -4.49 7.52
N HIS A 71 3.51 -5.36 8.47
CA HIS A 71 3.29 -6.81 8.34
C HIS A 71 2.07 -7.26 9.12
N VAL A 72 1.36 -8.23 8.56
CA VAL A 72 0.38 -9.03 9.30
C VAL A 72 1.15 -9.97 10.22
N ILE A 73 0.84 -9.95 11.51
CA ILE A 73 1.39 -10.94 12.44
C ILE A 73 0.49 -12.16 12.34
N SER A 74 1.03 -13.27 11.84
CA SER A 74 0.38 -14.57 11.95
C SER A 74 0.24 -14.90 13.43
N VAL A 75 -0.99 -14.87 13.94
CA VAL A 75 -1.31 -15.47 15.23
C VAL A 75 -1.20 -16.96 15.02
N ILE A 76 -0.05 -17.53 15.36
CA ILE A 76 0.10 -18.98 15.43
C ILE A 76 -0.77 -19.41 16.61
N PRO A 77 -1.78 -20.29 16.41
CA PRO A 77 -2.54 -20.85 17.53
C PRO A 77 -1.66 -21.68 18.46
#